data_AF-B7HFG6-F1
#
_entry.id   AF-B7HFG6-F1
#
_cell.length_a   1.000
_cell.length_b   1.000
_cell.length_c   1.000
_cell.angle_alpha   90.00
_cell.angle_beta   90.00
_cell.angle_gamma   90.00
#
_symmetry.space_group_name_H-M   'P 1'
#
loop_
_entity.id
_entity.type
_entity.pdbx_description
1 polymer ?
#
loop_
_entity_poly.entity_id
_entity_poly.type
_entity_poly.pdbx_seq_one_letter_code
_entity_poly.pdbx_strand_id
1 'polypeptide(L)'
;MVEFINFLTFIWLTLCLIYVLANFFAGAKNTIYFVYLVFYVFFALPIGGDWIFGKAQYDYEIGFKFATEDELTAIIYCAYITCIPILWFLFGKTKHGNNELKVAVEDQAATLFKIIEIICYCALVSPLIVTLLSPNPELYLEYAAVIQDLTYNQNAMEYHGIVSMTSTMSIFAAGTLILVRDKMKTSKLVLIFPWVAIALWVNGKRALVVMAIFIILFSLWQKKYLNGWKFPAIVAVSVMFIAVFSSSYQSNIRYDDLKINSSSEVYKNVRVDFSRDDRVKMTIYSELYPDRMKILDYRGQSIVFDLTMFIPRSIWEEKPWPYAVYFTSAMLMMPTQYIGWGMTTSWLEEAIANFGWFGFLIGPLVINYICRIGDRQELALLKVFTTIVASLLLILQLAAFYPLFFIWLLLILKVRKMRNKGKSKLV
;
A
#
# COMPACT_ATOMS: atom_id res chain seq x y z
N MET A 1 19.60 -8.57 25.48
CA MET A 1 20.43 -8.07 24.36
C MET A 1 19.58 -7.60 23.19
N VAL A 2 18.65 -8.43 22.67
CA VAL A 2 17.75 -8.09 21.55
C VAL A 2 16.93 -6.83 21.78
N GLU A 3 16.40 -6.63 22.99
CA GLU A 3 15.64 -5.40 23.31
C GLU A 3 16.49 -4.15 23.07
N PHE A 4 17.71 -4.11 23.62
CA PHE A 4 18.62 -2.98 23.42
C PHE A 4 18.91 -2.72 21.93
N ILE A 5 19.06 -3.77 21.12
CA ILE A 5 19.21 -3.63 19.66
C ILE A 5 17.94 -3.04 19.04
N ASN A 6 16.74 -3.54 19.39
CA ASN A 6 15.46 -2.98 18.94
C ASN A 6 15.36 -1.48 19.25
N PHE A 7 15.76 -1.07 20.46
CA PHE A 7 15.76 0.33 20.87
C PHE A 7 16.69 1.20 20.02
N LEU A 8 17.94 0.75 19.82
CA LEU A 8 18.89 1.45 18.95
C LEU A 8 18.38 1.54 17.51
N THR A 9 17.80 0.47 16.98
CA THR A 9 17.17 0.46 15.66
C THR A 9 16.02 1.46 15.59
N PHE A 10 15.14 1.51 16.59
CA PHE A 10 14.04 2.46 16.63
C PHE A 10 14.54 3.92 16.66
N ILE A 11 15.54 4.22 17.48
CA ILE A 11 16.19 5.55 17.50
C ILE A 11 16.75 5.89 16.13
N TRP A 12 17.52 4.98 15.52
CA TRP A 12 18.11 5.20 14.20
C TRP A 12 17.06 5.52 13.13
N LEU A 13 15.97 4.75 13.09
CA LEU A 13 14.87 4.96 12.14
C LEU A 13 14.14 6.28 12.41
N THR A 14 14.04 6.69 13.67
CA THR A 14 13.47 7.98 14.08
C THR A 14 14.37 9.15 13.65
N LEU A 15 15.69 9.04 13.78
CA LEU A 15 16.63 10.04 13.28
C LEU A 15 16.53 10.18 11.74
N CYS A 16 16.42 9.06 11.03
CA CYS A 16 16.16 9.05 9.60
C CYS A 16 14.80 9.69 9.24
N LEU A 17 13.76 9.51 10.06
CA LEU A 17 12.48 10.20 9.89
C LEU A 17 12.64 11.71 10.05
N ILE A 18 13.34 12.17 11.08
CA ILE A 18 13.60 13.60 11.29
C ILE A 18 14.33 14.20 10.08
N TYR A 19 15.33 13.48 9.54
CA TYR A 19 16.00 13.88 8.31
C TYR A 19 15.02 13.99 7.12
N VAL A 20 14.14 13.01 6.94
CA VAL A 20 13.13 13.02 5.88
C VAL A 20 12.16 14.19 6.04
N LEU A 21 11.66 14.42 7.25
CA LEU A 21 10.76 15.54 7.55
C LEU A 21 11.45 16.89 7.32
N ALA A 22 12.71 17.05 7.72
CA ALA A 22 13.47 18.28 7.47
C ALA A 22 13.61 18.56 5.96
N ASN A 23 13.92 17.55 5.15
CA ASN A 23 13.97 17.68 3.69
C ASN A 23 12.58 17.98 3.08
N PHE A 24 11.54 17.39 3.66
CA PHE A 24 10.16 17.64 3.26
C PHE A 24 9.74 19.09 3.49
N PHE A 25 10.03 19.63 4.67
CA PHE A 25 9.77 21.04 5.01
C PHE A 25 10.64 22.00 4.19
N ALA A 26 11.85 21.58 3.79
CA ALA A 26 12.68 22.31 2.83
C ALA A 26 12.15 22.26 1.38
N GLY A 27 11.05 21.54 1.12
CA GLY A 27 10.39 21.50 -0.19
C GLY A 27 10.95 20.46 -1.16
N ALA A 28 11.73 19.48 -0.67
CA ALA A 28 12.22 18.40 -1.51
C ALA A 28 11.07 17.51 -2.02
N LYS A 29 11.11 17.19 -3.31
CA LYS A 29 10.02 16.47 -4.02
C LYS A 29 10.37 15.03 -4.39
N ASN A 30 11.40 14.46 -3.78
CA ASN A 30 11.79 13.08 -4.07
C ASN A 30 10.74 12.12 -3.53
N THR A 31 10.25 11.24 -4.41
CA THR A 31 9.23 10.24 -4.07
C THR A 31 9.66 9.34 -2.92
N ILE A 32 10.96 9.03 -2.81
CA ILE A 32 11.52 8.18 -1.75
C ILE A 32 11.26 8.71 -0.33
N TYR A 33 11.15 10.03 -0.15
CA TYR A 33 10.84 10.61 1.16
C TYR A 33 9.43 10.26 1.64
N PHE A 34 8.45 10.20 0.74
CA PHE A 34 7.11 9.72 1.08
C PHE A 34 7.06 8.24 1.37
N VAL A 35 7.77 7.46 0.56
CA VAL A 35 7.88 6.02 0.73
C VAL A 35 8.51 5.69 2.09
N TYR A 36 9.47 6.51 2.54
CA TYR A 36 10.03 6.41 3.88
C TYR A 36 9.01 6.66 5.00
N LEU A 37 8.08 7.61 4.85
CA LEU A 37 7.04 7.83 5.86
C LEU A 37 6.16 6.58 6.02
N VAL A 38 5.81 5.95 4.90
CA VAL A 38 5.06 4.69 4.91
C VAL A 38 5.88 3.58 5.56
N PHE A 39 7.13 3.41 5.15
CA PHE A 39 8.04 2.44 5.78
C PHE A 39 8.14 2.63 7.30
N TYR A 40 8.31 3.87 7.76
CA TYR A 40 8.40 4.16 9.18
C TYR A 40 7.14 3.73 9.94
N VAL A 41 5.95 4.02 9.40
CA VAL A 41 4.69 3.64 10.03
C VAL A 41 4.52 2.13 10.13
N PHE A 42 4.83 1.38 9.07
CA PHE A 42 4.55 -0.06 9.01
C PHE A 42 5.67 -0.94 9.57
N PHE A 43 6.91 -0.46 9.65
CA PHE A 43 8.08 -1.26 10.04
C PHE A 43 8.83 -0.70 11.27
N ALA A 44 8.88 0.62 11.47
CA ALA A 44 9.60 1.22 12.59
C ALA A 44 8.72 1.41 13.83
N LEU A 45 7.50 1.96 13.66
CA LEU A 45 6.56 2.15 14.77
C LEU A 45 6.23 0.86 15.54
N PRO A 46 6.05 -0.32 14.91
CA PRO A 46 5.83 -1.56 15.64
C PRO A 46 6.94 -1.88 16.64
N ILE A 47 8.19 -1.60 16.28
CA ILE A 47 9.35 -1.81 17.17
C ILE A 47 9.26 -0.91 18.40
N GLY A 48 8.87 0.35 18.22
CA GLY A 48 8.59 1.25 19.35
C GLY A 48 7.36 0.82 20.16
N GLY A 49 6.36 0.25 19.49
CA GLY A 49 5.17 -0.33 20.12
C GLY A 49 5.52 -1.47 21.08
N ASP A 50 6.47 -2.34 20.71
CA ASP A 50 6.92 -3.46 21.57
C ASP A 50 7.45 -2.99 22.91
N TRP A 51 8.08 -1.81 22.93
CA TRP A 51 8.62 -1.20 24.14
C TRP A 51 7.54 -0.58 25.02
N ILE A 52 6.48 -0.02 24.43
CA ILE A 52 5.42 0.68 25.16
C ILE A 52 4.35 -0.29 25.66
N PHE A 53 3.94 -1.24 24.81
CA PHE A 53 2.81 -2.14 25.05
C PHE A 53 3.23 -3.59 25.33
N GLY A 54 4.53 -3.90 25.20
CA GLY A 54 5.03 -5.27 25.24
C GLY A 54 4.95 -5.95 23.87
N LYS A 55 5.55 -7.14 23.75
CA LYS A 55 5.45 -7.96 22.54
C LYS A 55 4.02 -8.50 22.39
N ALA A 56 3.54 -8.60 21.16
CA ALA A 56 2.24 -9.23 20.91
C ALA A 56 2.32 -10.75 21.12
N GLN A 57 1.27 -11.32 21.71
CA GLN A 57 1.16 -12.76 21.94
C GLN A 57 0.39 -13.41 20.80
N TYR A 58 1.08 -14.22 20.00
CA TYR A 58 0.52 -14.91 18.85
C TYR A 58 0.09 -16.33 19.23
N ASP A 59 -1.15 -16.50 19.69
CA ASP A 59 -1.67 -17.82 20.08
C ASP A 59 -2.11 -18.68 18.89
N TYR A 60 -2.68 -18.04 17.85
CA TYR A 60 -3.22 -18.71 16.67
C TYR A 60 -2.26 -18.63 15.47
N GLU A 61 -1.54 -17.52 15.32
CA GLU A 61 -0.54 -17.30 14.28
C GLU A 61 0.82 -17.91 14.67
N ILE A 62 0.87 -19.24 14.77
CA ILE A 62 2.03 -20.00 15.26
C ILE A 62 3.34 -19.59 14.58
N GLY A 63 3.30 -19.30 13.27
CA GLY A 63 4.48 -18.86 12.54
C GLY A 63 5.05 -17.52 13.00
N PHE A 64 4.18 -16.57 13.39
CA PHE A 64 4.63 -15.31 14.00
C PHE A 64 5.20 -15.53 15.39
N LYS A 65 4.63 -16.46 16.16
CA LYS A 65 5.14 -16.82 17.49
C LYS A 65 6.59 -17.28 17.40
N PHE A 66 6.89 -18.27 16.55
CA PHE A 66 8.25 -18.78 16.38
C PHE A 66 9.23 -17.69 15.94
N ALA A 67 8.82 -16.85 14.99
CA ALA A 67 9.68 -15.79 14.48
C ALA A 67 9.94 -14.65 15.48
N THR A 68 8.99 -14.38 16.37
CA THR A 68 9.08 -13.30 17.36
C THR A 68 9.86 -13.73 18.62
N GLU A 69 9.84 -15.02 18.93
CA GLU A 69 10.58 -15.62 20.05
C GLU A 69 12.04 -15.93 19.70
N ASP A 70 12.39 -16.08 18.41
CA ASP A 70 13.75 -16.37 17.96
C ASP A 70 14.65 -15.11 17.95
N GLU A 71 15.69 -15.12 18.79
CA GLU A 71 16.60 -13.97 18.95
C GLU A 71 17.42 -13.67 17.69
N LEU A 72 17.86 -14.70 16.96
CA LEU A 72 18.68 -14.53 15.76
C LEU A 72 17.87 -13.85 14.65
N THR A 73 16.62 -14.27 14.46
CA THR A 73 15.67 -13.64 13.54
C THR A 73 15.49 -12.17 13.86
N ALA A 74 15.31 -11.82 15.14
CA ALA A 74 15.17 -10.43 15.57
C ALA A 74 16.43 -9.59 15.27
N ILE A 75 17.63 -10.14 15.51
CA ILE A 75 18.89 -9.45 15.21
C ILE A 75 19.05 -9.19 13.70
N ILE A 76 18.79 -10.21 12.87
CA ILE A 76 18.87 -10.09 11.41
C ILE A 76 17.82 -9.10 10.89
N TYR A 77 16.60 -9.14 11.45
CA TYR A 77 15.56 -8.16 11.14
C TYR A 77 16.03 -6.73 11.43
N CYS A 78 16.56 -6.46 12.63
CA CYS A 78 17.08 -5.15 13.03
C CYS A 78 18.21 -4.65 12.14
N ALA A 79 19.13 -5.53 11.75
CA ALA A 79 20.19 -5.21 10.81
C ALA A 79 19.60 -4.83 9.44
N TYR A 80 18.68 -5.65 8.93
CA TYR A 80 18.04 -5.43 7.64
C TYR A 80 17.32 -4.09 7.56
N ILE A 81 16.38 -3.82 8.47
CA ILE A 81 15.59 -2.58 8.44
C ILE A 81 16.44 -1.32 8.66
N THR A 82 17.54 -1.43 9.40
CA THR A 82 18.51 -0.34 9.60
C THR A 82 19.22 0.02 8.28
N CYS A 83 19.51 -0.99 7.45
CA CYS A 83 20.16 -0.81 6.15
C CYS A 83 19.24 -0.21 5.07
N ILE A 84 17.92 -0.42 5.16
CA ILE A 84 16.94 0.08 4.17
C ILE A 84 17.05 1.61 3.95
N PRO A 85 16.95 2.47 4.99
CA PRO A 85 17.11 3.91 4.84
C PRO A 85 18.42 4.31 4.17
N ILE A 86 19.52 3.62 4.50
CA ILE A 86 20.85 3.89 3.93
C ILE A 86 20.82 3.65 2.42
N LEU A 87 20.33 2.49 1.98
CA LEU A 87 20.18 2.17 0.56
C LEU A 87 19.26 3.17 -0.15
N TRP A 88 18.18 3.58 0.51
CA TRP A 88 17.22 4.52 -0.05
C TRP A 88 17.76 5.94 -0.20
N PHE A 89 18.52 6.44 0.77
CA PHE A 89 19.09 7.78 0.71
C PHE A 89 20.28 7.87 -0.25
N LEU A 90 21.05 6.78 -0.40
CA LEU A 90 22.16 6.71 -1.35
C LEU A 90 21.68 6.59 -2.80
N PHE A 91 20.73 5.70 -3.08
CA PHE A 91 20.37 5.33 -4.45
C PHE A 91 19.01 5.85 -4.92
N GLY A 92 18.10 6.19 -4.01
CA GLY A 92 16.73 6.61 -4.34
C GLY A 92 16.62 8.02 -4.91
N LYS A 93 17.65 8.87 -4.76
CA LYS A 93 17.64 10.26 -5.21
C LYS A 93 18.04 10.38 -6.68
N THR A 94 17.38 11.28 -7.42
CA THR A 94 17.77 11.68 -8.78
C THR A 94 17.89 13.19 -8.92
N LYS A 95 18.91 13.64 -9.66
CA LYS A 95 19.05 15.03 -10.10
C LYS A 95 17.96 15.35 -11.14
N HIS A 96 17.32 16.50 -11.02
CA HIS A 96 16.23 16.92 -11.91
C HIS A 96 16.75 17.20 -13.34
N GLY A 97 15.95 16.86 -14.35
CA GLY A 97 16.27 17.01 -15.78
C GLY A 97 15.99 18.40 -16.37
N ASN A 98 16.44 18.58 -17.61
CA ASN A 98 16.61 19.85 -18.35
C ASN A 98 15.28 20.55 -18.72
N ASN A 99 15.18 21.87 -18.50
CA ASN A 99 13.92 22.64 -18.60
C ASN A 99 13.29 22.72 -20.01
N GLU A 100 14.06 22.57 -21.10
CA GLU A 100 13.53 22.67 -22.48
C GLU A 100 12.65 21.48 -22.87
N LEU A 101 12.87 20.31 -22.27
CA LEU A 101 12.03 19.12 -22.49
C LEU A 101 10.66 19.23 -21.81
N LYS A 102 10.50 20.09 -20.79
CA LYS A 102 9.21 20.31 -20.09
C LYS A 102 8.15 20.88 -21.00
N VAL A 103 8.51 21.93 -21.75
CA VAL A 103 7.55 22.72 -22.53
C VAL A 103 6.93 21.88 -23.65
N ALA A 104 7.74 21.08 -24.35
CA ALA A 104 7.27 20.20 -25.42
C ALA A 104 6.37 19.04 -24.93
N VAL A 105 6.53 18.61 -23.67
CA VAL A 105 5.72 17.55 -23.05
C VAL A 105 4.38 18.10 -22.55
N GLU A 106 4.34 19.35 -22.08
CA GLU A 106 3.12 20.00 -21.57
C GLU A 106 2.03 20.16 -22.64
N ASP A 107 2.39 20.59 -23.87
CA ASP A 107 1.42 20.76 -24.96
C ASP A 107 0.78 19.43 -25.42
N GLN A 108 1.57 18.35 -25.49
CA GLN A 108 1.04 17.01 -25.82
C GLN A 108 0.29 16.36 -24.65
N ALA A 109 0.61 16.75 -23.41
CA ALA A 109 -0.06 16.26 -22.21
C ALA A 109 -1.49 16.80 -22.07
N ALA A 110 -1.82 17.95 -22.65
CA ALA A 110 -3.16 18.55 -22.55
C ALA A 110 -4.28 17.63 -23.09
N THR A 111 -4.07 16.99 -24.24
CA THR A 111 -5.04 16.02 -24.81
C THR A 111 -5.11 14.74 -23.96
N LEU A 112 -3.96 14.28 -23.45
CA LEU A 112 -3.90 13.14 -22.55
C LEU A 112 -4.69 13.41 -21.26
N PHE A 113 -4.56 14.62 -20.69
CA PHE A 113 -5.26 15.03 -19.49
C PHE A 113 -6.78 15.08 -19.66
N LYS A 114 -7.30 15.54 -20.81
CA LYS A 114 -8.74 15.49 -21.10
C LYS A 114 -9.29 14.07 -21.12
N ILE A 115 -8.58 13.14 -21.77
CA ILE A 115 -8.98 11.73 -21.81
C ILE A 115 -8.95 11.11 -20.41
N ILE A 116 -7.87 11.36 -19.65
CA ILE A 116 -7.74 10.90 -18.26
C ILE A 116 -8.88 11.47 -17.41
N GLU A 117 -9.23 12.74 -17.57
CA GLU A 117 -10.30 13.39 -16.83
C GLU A 117 -11.66 12.72 -17.07
N ILE A 118 -12.00 12.42 -18.34
CA ILE A 118 -13.24 11.70 -18.68
C ILE A 118 -13.25 10.31 -18.04
N ILE A 119 -12.16 9.55 -18.19
CA ILE A 119 -12.03 8.20 -17.61
C ILE A 119 -12.18 8.27 -16.09
N CYS A 120 -11.57 9.27 -15.44
CA CYS A 120 -11.69 9.45 -14.00
C CYS A 120 -13.12 9.80 -13.57
N TYR A 121 -13.86 10.61 -14.33
CA TYR A 121 -15.27 10.87 -14.02
C TYR A 121 -16.12 9.60 -14.13
N CYS A 122 -15.91 8.78 -15.16
CA CYS A 122 -16.57 7.49 -15.27
C CYS A 122 -16.23 6.56 -14.09
N ALA A 123 -14.95 6.47 -13.73
CA ALA A 123 -14.49 5.66 -12.61
C ALA A 123 -15.02 6.18 -11.26
N LEU A 124 -15.16 7.49 -11.09
CA LEU A 124 -15.66 8.12 -9.87
C LEU A 124 -17.11 7.71 -9.56
N VAL A 125 -17.95 7.65 -10.59
CA VAL A 125 -19.38 7.29 -10.50
C VAL A 125 -19.60 5.77 -10.54
N SER A 126 -18.64 5.00 -11.03
CA SER A 126 -18.75 3.55 -11.22
C SER A 126 -19.21 2.74 -9.99
N PRO A 127 -18.80 3.04 -8.74
CA PRO A 127 -19.23 2.23 -7.59
C PRO A 127 -20.73 2.29 -7.39
N LEU A 128 -21.35 3.45 -7.61
CA LEU A 128 -22.80 3.60 -7.50
C LEU A 128 -23.52 2.79 -8.57
N ILE A 129 -23.07 2.88 -9.83
CA ILE A 129 -23.66 2.14 -10.96
C ILE A 129 -23.56 0.63 -10.69
N VAL A 130 -22.38 0.15 -10.29
CA VAL A 130 -22.19 -1.28 -9.99
C VAL A 130 -23.05 -1.71 -8.80
N THR A 131 -23.15 -0.90 -7.75
CA THR A 131 -23.98 -1.21 -6.59
C THR A 131 -25.47 -1.32 -6.94
N LEU A 132 -25.98 -0.43 -7.81
CA LEU A 132 -27.37 -0.48 -8.29
C LEU A 132 -27.65 -1.70 -9.18
N LEU A 133 -26.62 -2.24 -9.84
CA LEU A 133 -26.69 -3.46 -10.64
C LEU A 133 -26.43 -4.74 -9.83
N SER A 134 -26.19 -4.61 -8.52
CA SER A 134 -26.01 -5.76 -7.61
C SER A 134 -27.26 -6.64 -7.61
N PRO A 135 -27.11 -7.97 -7.49
CA PRO A 135 -28.25 -8.87 -7.27
C PRO A 135 -29.14 -8.45 -6.10
N ASN A 136 -28.55 -7.84 -5.06
CA ASN A 136 -29.25 -7.28 -3.90
C ASN A 136 -28.71 -5.87 -3.60
N PRO A 137 -29.28 -4.80 -4.18
CA PRO A 137 -28.83 -3.43 -3.93
C PRO A 137 -29.15 -2.95 -2.51
N GLU A 138 -30.20 -3.49 -1.90
CA GLU A 138 -30.68 -3.11 -0.56
C GLU A 138 -29.63 -3.35 0.54
N LEU A 139 -28.79 -4.38 0.38
CA LEU A 139 -27.69 -4.69 1.31
C LEU A 139 -26.66 -3.55 1.45
N TYR A 140 -26.59 -2.64 0.48
CA TYR A 140 -25.64 -1.52 0.49
C TYR A 140 -26.21 -0.24 1.13
N LEU A 141 -27.47 -0.26 1.56
CA LEU A 141 -28.06 0.81 2.34
C LEU A 141 -27.50 0.87 3.77
N GLU A 142 -27.06 -0.28 4.29
CA GLU A 142 -26.40 -0.39 5.59
C GLU A 142 -24.88 -0.47 5.42
N TYR A 143 -24.16 0.31 6.23
CA TYR A 143 -22.71 0.35 6.15
C TYR A 143 -22.10 -0.99 6.60
N ALA A 144 -21.26 -1.58 5.75
CA ALA A 144 -20.56 -2.84 6.01
C ALA A 144 -21.45 -4.09 6.21
N ALA A 145 -22.76 -4.03 5.91
CA ALA A 145 -23.65 -5.17 6.07
C ALA A 145 -23.23 -6.40 5.24
N VAL A 146 -22.73 -6.20 4.01
CA VAL A 146 -22.18 -7.28 3.16
C VAL A 146 -20.95 -7.97 3.78
N ILE A 147 -20.24 -7.28 4.70
CA ILE A 147 -19.09 -7.83 5.43
C ILE A 147 -19.55 -8.58 6.69
N GLN A 148 -20.75 -8.30 7.21
CA GLN A 148 -21.32 -8.98 8.37
C GLN A 148 -22.11 -10.25 7.95
N ASP A 149 -22.87 -10.17 6.85
CA ASP A 149 -23.72 -11.27 6.35
C ASP A 149 -23.01 -12.26 5.40
N LEU A 150 -21.68 -12.39 5.54
CA LEU A 150 -20.81 -13.24 4.71
C LEU A 150 -21.21 -14.73 4.67
N THR A 151 -22.15 -15.15 5.52
CA THR A 151 -22.55 -16.56 5.64
C THR A 151 -23.78 -16.92 4.81
N TYR A 152 -24.56 -15.95 4.30
CA TYR A 152 -25.91 -16.24 3.78
C TYR A 152 -26.10 -16.04 2.27
N ASN A 153 -25.21 -15.35 1.54
CA ASN A 153 -25.41 -15.14 0.09
C ASN A 153 -24.10 -15.08 -0.73
N GLN A 154 -23.68 -16.24 -1.25
CA GLN A 154 -22.45 -16.42 -2.02
C GLN A 154 -22.41 -15.55 -3.31
N ASN A 155 -23.54 -15.38 -3.98
CA ASN A 155 -23.63 -14.51 -5.17
C ASN A 155 -23.39 -13.03 -4.83
N ALA A 156 -23.87 -12.57 -3.67
CA ALA A 156 -23.64 -11.20 -3.22
C ALA A 156 -22.15 -10.96 -2.86
N MET A 157 -21.48 -11.97 -2.31
CA MET A 157 -20.04 -11.90 -1.98
C MET A 157 -19.16 -11.78 -3.23
N GLU A 158 -19.41 -12.62 -4.24
CA GLU A 158 -18.66 -12.57 -5.50
C GLU A 158 -18.84 -11.21 -6.18
N TYR A 159 -20.08 -10.69 -6.18
CA TYR A 159 -20.37 -9.37 -6.73
C TYR A 159 -19.74 -8.24 -5.92
N HIS A 160 -19.66 -8.37 -4.59
CA HIS A 160 -18.99 -7.39 -3.74
C HIS A 160 -17.50 -7.22 -4.08
N GLY A 161 -16.84 -8.24 -4.64
CA GLY A 161 -15.49 -8.09 -5.20
C GLY A 161 -15.40 -7.00 -6.28
N ILE A 162 -16.42 -6.92 -7.16
CA ILE A 162 -16.51 -5.92 -8.22
C ILE A 162 -16.81 -4.53 -7.63
N VAL A 163 -17.71 -4.44 -6.65
CA VAL A 163 -17.96 -3.19 -5.90
C VAL A 163 -16.68 -2.71 -5.24
N SER A 164 -15.91 -3.63 -4.63
CA SER A 164 -14.67 -3.29 -3.95
C SER A 164 -13.61 -2.73 -4.90
N MET A 165 -13.47 -3.36 -6.07
CA MET A 165 -12.57 -2.91 -7.13
C MET A 165 -12.96 -1.53 -7.66
N THR A 166 -14.24 -1.32 -7.98
CA THR A 166 -14.72 -0.04 -8.50
C THR A 166 -14.63 1.09 -7.47
N SER A 167 -14.95 0.85 -6.20
CA SER A 167 -14.75 1.82 -5.11
C SER A 167 -13.28 2.24 -4.98
N THR A 168 -12.36 1.29 -5.11
CA THR A 168 -10.92 1.58 -5.10
C THR A 168 -10.54 2.46 -6.29
N MET A 169 -10.99 2.13 -7.51
CA MET A 169 -10.75 2.94 -8.70
C MET A 169 -11.34 4.36 -8.58
N SER A 170 -12.50 4.52 -7.96
CA SER A 170 -13.15 5.81 -7.72
C SER A 170 -12.28 6.74 -6.84
N ILE A 171 -11.64 6.21 -5.80
CA ILE A 171 -10.73 6.98 -4.95
C ILE A 171 -9.47 7.42 -5.71
N PHE A 172 -8.90 6.53 -6.51
CA PHE A 172 -7.77 6.89 -7.38
C PHE A 172 -8.15 7.96 -8.40
N ALA A 173 -9.35 7.85 -8.97
CA ALA A 173 -9.90 8.84 -9.89
C ALA A 173 -10.08 10.19 -9.20
N ALA A 174 -10.59 10.22 -7.96
CA ALA A 174 -10.71 11.44 -7.17
C ALA A 174 -9.35 12.15 -6.97
N GLY A 175 -8.33 11.41 -6.52
CA GLY A 175 -6.96 11.96 -6.39
C GLY A 175 -6.40 12.46 -7.72
N THR A 176 -6.60 11.70 -8.79
CA THR A 176 -6.14 12.06 -10.13
C THR A 176 -6.82 13.34 -10.65
N LEU A 177 -8.13 13.50 -10.46
CA LEU A 177 -8.87 14.70 -10.86
C LEU A 177 -8.39 15.95 -10.12
N ILE A 178 -8.04 15.82 -8.83
CA ILE A 178 -7.44 16.91 -8.05
C ILE A 178 -6.08 17.32 -8.64
N LEU A 179 -5.29 16.36 -9.14
CA LEU A 179 -3.95 16.59 -9.67
C LEU A 179 -3.92 17.13 -11.10
N VAL A 180 -4.80 16.65 -11.97
CA VAL A 180 -4.79 17.03 -13.38
C VAL A 180 -5.31 18.46 -13.58
N ARG A 181 -6.16 18.97 -12.69
CA ARG A 181 -6.73 20.32 -12.83
C ARG A 181 -5.81 21.39 -12.27
N ASP A 182 -5.44 22.37 -13.09
CA ASP A 182 -4.53 23.46 -12.69
C ASP A 182 -5.11 24.44 -11.68
N LYS A 183 -6.41 24.73 -11.76
CA LYS A 183 -7.11 25.64 -10.86
C LYS A 183 -8.41 25.02 -10.35
N MET A 184 -8.29 24.18 -9.33
CA MET A 184 -9.46 23.65 -8.62
C MET A 184 -10.05 24.75 -7.75
N LYS A 185 -11.20 25.30 -8.17
CA LYS A 185 -12.05 26.09 -7.28
C LYS A 185 -12.64 25.16 -6.21
N THR A 186 -12.80 25.66 -4.98
CA THR A 186 -13.39 24.89 -3.86
C THR A 186 -14.76 24.31 -4.21
N SER A 187 -15.55 25.01 -5.04
CA SER A 187 -16.84 24.52 -5.54
C SER A 187 -16.76 23.24 -6.38
N LYS A 188 -15.62 22.97 -7.02
CA LYS A 188 -15.42 21.74 -7.81
C LYS A 188 -15.01 20.55 -6.96
N LEU A 189 -14.54 20.76 -5.72
CA LEU A 189 -14.34 19.67 -4.75
C LEU A 189 -15.67 19.07 -4.29
N VAL A 190 -16.73 19.88 -4.26
CA VAL A 190 -18.12 19.44 -3.99
C VAL A 190 -18.59 18.44 -5.05
N LEU A 191 -18.02 18.44 -6.26
CA LEU A 191 -18.34 17.45 -7.31
C LEU A 191 -17.55 16.14 -7.16
N ILE A 192 -16.60 16.03 -6.24
CA ILE A 192 -15.76 14.84 -6.03
C ILE A 192 -16.13 14.14 -4.71
N PHE A 193 -16.20 14.90 -3.62
CA PHE A 193 -16.37 14.34 -2.28
C PHE A 193 -17.64 13.50 -2.06
N PRO A 194 -18.83 13.85 -2.60
CA PRO A 194 -20.02 13.00 -2.47
C PRO A 194 -19.80 11.61 -3.06
N TRP A 195 -19.13 11.51 -4.21
CA TRP A 195 -18.85 10.22 -4.85
C TRP A 195 -17.82 9.40 -4.10
N VAL A 196 -16.81 10.06 -3.51
CA VAL A 196 -15.86 9.39 -2.61
C VAL A 196 -16.60 8.86 -1.38
N ALA A 197 -17.50 9.64 -0.79
CA ALA A 197 -18.30 9.20 0.36
C ALA A 197 -19.17 7.97 0.01
N ILE A 198 -19.84 7.99 -1.15
CA ILE A 198 -20.59 6.83 -1.65
C ILE A 198 -19.66 5.62 -1.83
N ALA A 199 -18.50 5.79 -2.48
CA ALA A 199 -17.54 4.71 -2.70
C ALA A 199 -17.04 4.09 -1.39
N LEU A 200 -16.80 4.91 -0.36
CA LEU A 200 -16.42 4.47 0.98
C LEU A 200 -17.56 3.72 1.68
N TRP A 201 -18.78 4.22 1.55
CA TRP A 201 -19.98 3.62 2.13
C TRP A 201 -20.23 2.22 1.58
N VAL A 202 -20.39 2.09 0.26
CA VAL A 202 -20.72 0.82 -0.40
C VAL A 202 -19.63 -0.24 -0.25
N ASN A 203 -18.38 0.17 -0.04
CA ASN A 203 -17.29 -0.75 0.18
C ASN A 203 -17.26 -1.31 1.61
N GLY A 204 -17.55 -0.49 2.62
CA GLY A 204 -17.58 -0.92 4.01
C GLY A 204 -16.23 -1.26 4.65
N LYS A 205 -15.09 -1.20 3.94
CA LYS A 205 -13.77 -1.53 4.52
C LYS A 205 -13.03 -0.31 5.03
N ARG A 206 -12.53 -0.40 6.27
CA ARG A 206 -11.65 0.62 6.90
C ARG A 206 -10.39 0.96 6.10
N ALA A 207 -9.80 -0.04 5.41
CA ALA A 207 -8.60 0.17 4.60
C ALA A 207 -8.85 1.17 3.46
N LEU A 208 -10.06 1.17 2.90
CA LEU A 208 -10.43 2.06 1.83
C LEU A 208 -10.55 3.52 2.31
N VAL A 209 -11.05 3.73 3.54
CA VAL A 209 -11.12 5.06 4.19
C VAL A 209 -9.71 5.64 4.37
N VAL A 210 -8.78 4.84 4.91
CA VAL A 210 -7.37 5.24 5.09
C VAL A 210 -6.74 5.57 3.74
N MET A 211 -6.99 4.75 2.72
CA MET A 211 -6.48 4.97 1.36
C MET A 211 -7.00 6.28 0.76
N ALA A 212 -8.29 6.58 0.92
CA ALA A 212 -8.89 7.82 0.42
C ALA A 212 -8.25 9.06 1.06
N ILE A 213 -8.10 9.05 2.39
CA ILE A 213 -7.43 10.12 3.12
C ILE A 213 -6.02 10.32 2.60
N PHE A 214 -5.23 9.25 2.51
CA PHE A 214 -3.85 9.32 2.04
C PHE A 214 -3.73 9.91 0.62
N ILE A 215 -4.53 9.40 -0.33
CA ILE A 215 -4.50 9.84 -1.72
C ILE A 215 -4.93 11.30 -1.86
N ILE A 216 -5.98 11.72 -1.14
CA ILE A 216 -6.50 13.09 -1.20
C ILE A 216 -5.49 14.06 -0.57
N LEU A 217 -4.96 13.76 0.62
CA LEU A 217 -3.96 14.59 1.28
C LEU A 217 -2.70 14.76 0.42
N PHE A 218 -2.21 13.65 -0.13
CA PHE A 218 -1.04 13.67 -1.01
C PHE A 218 -1.31 14.52 -2.26
N SER A 219 -2.49 14.37 -2.87
CA SER A 219 -2.88 15.14 -4.06
C SER A 219 -2.97 16.65 -3.77
N LEU A 220 -3.54 17.03 -2.63
CA LEU A 220 -3.63 18.42 -2.18
C LEU A 220 -2.26 19.02 -1.82
N TRP A 221 -1.39 18.23 -1.22
CA TRP A 221 -0.01 18.63 -0.91
C TRP A 221 0.80 18.89 -2.18
N GLN A 222 0.72 18.01 -3.19
CA GLN A 222 1.40 18.22 -4.49
C GLN A 222 0.94 19.51 -5.18
N LYS A 223 -0.34 19.84 -5.06
CA LYS A 223 -0.93 21.09 -5.57
C LYS A 223 -0.65 22.32 -4.69
N LYS A 224 0.15 22.17 -3.63
CA LYS A 224 0.52 23.25 -2.70
C LYS A 224 -0.67 23.88 -1.96
N TYR A 225 -1.83 23.22 -1.93
CA TYR A 225 -2.94 23.66 -1.08
C TYR A 225 -2.61 23.46 0.42
N LEU A 226 -1.79 22.45 0.71
CA LEU A 226 -1.32 22.09 2.05
C LEU A 226 0.16 22.43 2.20
N ASN A 227 0.49 23.70 2.44
CA ASN A 227 1.88 24.15 2.66
C ASN A 227 2.11 24.55 4.12
N GLY A 228 3.38 24.46 4.55
CA GLY A 228 3.81 24.89 5.88
C GLY A 228 3.13 24.10 7.00
N TRP A 229 2.67 24.80 8.04
CA TRP A 229 2.04 24.20 9.23
C TRP A 229 0.68 23.52 8.94
N LYS A 230 0.01 23.87 7.84
CA LYS A 230 -1.29 23.29 7.48
C LYS A 230 -1.20 21.80 7.18
N PHE A 231 -0.10 21.36 6.58
CA PHE A 231 0.11 19.95 6.27
C PHE A 231 0.20 19.08 7.52
N PRO A 232 1.12 19.30 8.48
CA PRO A 232 1.19 18.49 9.69
C PRO A 232 -0.10 18.59 10.54
N ALA A 233 -0.76 19.75 10.60
CA ALA A 233 -2.03 19.88 11.30
C ALA A 233 -3.13 18.97 10.70
N ILE A 234 -3.28 18.98 9.37
CA ILE A 234 -4.28 18.15 8.69
C ILE A 234 -3.91 16.66 8.77
N VAL A 235 -2.62 16.32 8.70
CA VAL A 235 -2.16 14.94 8.91
C VAL A 235 -2.52 14.48 10.33
N ALA A 236 -2.28 15.30 11.36
CA ALA A 236 -2.64 14.97 12.73
C ALA A 236 -4.15 14.76 12.91
N VAL A 237 -4.97 15.65 12.35
CA VAL A 237 -6.44 15.51 12.35
C VAL A 237 -6.87 14.24 11.61
N SER A 238 -6.23 13.92 10.49
CA SER A 238 -6.54 12.73 9.69
C SER A 238 -6.17 11.44 10.43
N VAL A 239 -5.04 11.40 11.11
CA VAL A 239 -4.62 10.28 11.96
C VAL A 239 -5.60 10.10 13.12
N MET A 240 -6.01 11.19 13.77
CA MET A 240 -7.01 11.15 14.84
C MET A 240 -8.36 10.62 14.31
N PHE A 241 -8.81 11.11 13.16
CA PHE A 241 -10.03 10.62 12.51
C PHE A 241 -9.94 9.12 12.18
N ILE A 242 -8.83 8.66 11.59
CA ILE A 242 -8.60 7.23 11.30
C ILE A 242 -8.65 6.41 12.57
N ALA A 243 -8.02 6.88 13.65
CA ALA A 243 -8.01 6.17 14.94
C ALA A 243 -9.43 6.05 15.52
N VAL A 244 -10.19 7.15 15.55
CA VAL A 244 -11.58 7.18 16.05
C VAL A 244 -12.48 6.30 15.18
N PHE A 245 -12.40 6.45 13.85
CA PHE A 245 -13.16 5.66 12.90
C PHE A 245 -12.84 4.16 13.03
N SER A 246 -11.56 3.81 13.07
CA SER A 246 -11.13 2.41 13.21
C SER A 246 -11.55 1.82 14.56
N SER A 247 -11.49 2.59 15.65
CA SER A 247 -11.96 2.14 16.96
C SER A 247 -13.47 1.88 16.95
N SER A 248 -14.27 2.80 16.40
CA SER A 248 -15.72 2.64 16.30
C SER A 248 -16.12 1.51 15.36
N TYR A 249 -15.40 1.33 14.25
CA TYR A 249 -15.61 0.23 13.33
C TYR A 249 -15.33 -1.11 14.03
N GLN A 250 -14.20 -1.21 14.71
CA GLN A 250 -13.81 -2.45 15.37
C GLN A 250 -14.77 -2.80 16.52
N SER A 251 -15.18 -1.84 17.35
CA SER A 251 -16.14 -2.09 18.42
C SER A 251 -17.46 -2.63 17.89
N ASN A 252 -18.07 -1.92 16.94
CA ASN A 252 -19.46 -2.15 16.53
C ASN A 252 -19.63 -3.28 15.50
N ILE A 253 -18.56 -3.66 14.78
CA ILE A 253 -18.65 -4.61 13.66
C ILE A 253 -17.82 -5.87 13.91
N ARG A 254 -16.77 -5.83 14.74
CA ARG A 254 -15.81 -6.95 14.85
C ARG A 254 -15.59 -7.46 16.29
N TYR A 255 -15.61 -6.58 17.29
CA TYR A 255 -15.29 -6.95 18.67
C TYR A 255 -16.49 -7.43 19.46
N ASP A 256 -17.70 -6.93 19.17
CA ASP A 256 -18.93 -7.47 19.76
C ASP A 256 -19.19 -8.92 19.31
N ASP A 257 -18.90 -9.25 18.04
CA ASP A 257 -19.03 -10.62 17.51
C ASP A 257 -17.92 -11.57 17.98
N LEU A 258 -16.69 -11.07 18.17
CA LEU A 258 -15.53 -11.88 18.57
C LEU A 258 -15.26 -11.89 20.09
N LYS A 259 -16.04 -11.17 20.90
CA LYS A 259 -15.91 -11.06 22.37
C LYS A 259 -14.49 -10.69 22.84
N ILE A 260 -13.81 -9.81 22.10
CA ILE A 260 -12.46 -9.37 22.43
C ILE A 260 -12.52 -8.32 23.54
N ASN A 261 -12.14 -8.71 24.76
CA ASN A 261 -12.28 -7.87 25.96
C ASN A 261 -10.94 -7.42 26.56
N SER A 262 -9.80 -7.96 26.09
CA SER A 262 -8.48 -7.67 26.68
C SER A 262 -7.65 -6.66 25.87
N SER A 263 -6.93 -5.78 26.57
CA SER A 263 -6.04 -4.79 25.94
C SER A 263 -4.90 -5.42 25.14
N SER A 264 -4.43 -6.60 25.55
CA SER A 264 -3.42 -7.39 24.84
C SER A 264 -3.93 -7.87 23.47
N GLU A 265 -5.18 -8.35 23.40
CA GLU A 265 -5.78 -8.77 22.13
C GLU A 265 -6.05 -7.61 21.18
N VAL A 266 -6.42 -6.43 21.72
CA VAL A 266 -6.55 -5.21 20.91
C VAL A 266 -5.20 -4.82 20.30
N TYR A 267 -4.13 -4.81 21.09
CA TYR A 267 -2.79 -4.52 20.59
C TYR A 267 -2.32 -5.54 19.54
N LYS A 268 -2.56 -6.84 19.78
CA LYS A 268 -2.33 -7.91 18.81
C LYS A 268 -3.04 -7.65 17.49
N ASN A 269 -4.34 -7.32 17.52
CA ASN A 269 -5.11 -7.04 16.30
C ASN A 269 -4.59 -5.81 15.57
N VAL A 270 -4.25 -4.75 16.28
CA VAL A 270 -3.62 -3.55 15.67
C VAL A 270 -2.30 -3.92 15.02
N ARG A 271 -1.48 -4.74 15.66
CA ARG A 271 -0.21 -5.20 15.10
C ARG A 271 -0.41 -6.07 13.87
N VAL A 272 -1.32 -7.03 13.93
CA VAL A 272 -1.64 -7.87 12.77
C VAL A 272 -2.17 -7.01 11.62
N ASP A 273 -3.02 -6.03 11.87
CA ASP A 273 -3.62 -5.24 10.79
C ASP A 273 -2.65 -4.20 10.19
N PHE A 274 -1.87 -3.52 11.04
CA PHE A 274 -1.12 -2.32 10.67
C PHE A 274 0.40 -2.48 10.68
N SER A 275 0.95 -3.59 11.20
CA SER A 275 2.39 -3.84 11.17
C SER A 275 2.79 -4.71 9.98
N ARG A 276 4.04 -4.57 9.56
CA ARG A 276 4.71 -5.45 8.58
C ARG A 276 6.02 -6.05 9.12
N ASP A 277 6.41 -5.69 10.35
CA ASP A 277 7.62 -6.20 10.99
C ASP A 277 7.59 -7.72 11.16
N ASP A 278 6.48 -8.27 11.66
CA ASP A 278 6.36 -9.71 11.91
C ASP A 278 6.36 -10.54 10.63
N ARG A 279 6.04 -9.92 9.48
CA ARG A 279 6.00 -10.60 8.19
C ARG A 279 7.41 -10.81 7.66
N VAL A 280 8.23 -9.77 7.79
CA VAL A 280 9.66 -9.83 7.50
C VAL A 280 10.35 -10.79 8.47
N LYS A 281 10.11 -10.69 9.78
CA LYS A 281 10.68 -11.62 10.77
C LYS A 281 10.34 -13.07 10.45
N MET A 282 9.07 -13.37 10.18
CA MET A 282 8.66 -14.74 9.81
C MET A 282 9.31 -15.24 8.54
N THR A 283 9.47 -14.37 7.54
CA THR A 283 10.18 -14.76 6.32
C THR A 283 11.65 -15.03 6.59
N ILE A 284 12.32 -14.21 7.39
CA ILE A 284 13.71 -14.44 7.84
C ILE A 284 13.80 -15.76 8.61
N TYR A 285 12.86 -16.04 9.50
CA TYR A 285 12.80 -17.29 10.25
C TYR A 285 12.70 -18.51 9.31
N SER A 286 11.85 -18.43 8.27
CA SER A 286 11.72 -19.50 7.27
C SER A 286 13.01 -19.73 6.46
N GLU A 287 13.85 -18.71 6.30
CA GLU A 287 15.16 -18.82 5.66
C GLU A 287 16.22 -19.44 6.57
N LEU A 288 16.15 -19.15 7.87
CA LEU A 288 17.07 -19.70 8.88
C LEU A 288 16.75 -21.17 9.20
N TYR A 289 15.46 -21.51 9.24
CA TYR A 289 14.97 -22.81 9.66
C TYR A 289 14.03 -23.43 8.61
N PRO A 290 14.52 -23.71 7.39
CA PRO A 290 13.68 -24.21 6.29
C PRO A 290 13.07 -25.59 6.59
N ASP A 291 13.65 -26.38 7.50
CA ASP A 291 13.09 -27.67 7.91
C ASP A 291 11.88 -27.54 8.84
N ARG A 292 11.67 -26.37 9.45
CA ARG A 292 10.55 -26.09 10.36
C ARG A 292 9.41 -25.37 9.67
N MET A 293 9.73 -24.46 8.76
CA MET A 293 8.75 -23.64 8.06
C MET A 293 9.27 -23.26 6.69
N LYS A 294 8.42 -23.43 5.67
CA LYS A 294 8.64 -22.89 4.33
C LYS A 294 7.42 -22.09 3.93
N ILE A 295 7.66 -20.89 3.41
CA ILE A 295 6.59 -20.04 2.89
C ILE A 295 6.29 -20.44 1.44
N LEU A 296 7.32 -20.46 0.59
CA LEU A 296 7.21 -20.89 -0.80
C LEU A 296 7.76 -22.31 -0.96
N ASP A 297 7.15 -23.07 -1.88
CA ASP A 297 7.63 -24.40 -2.26
C ASP A 297 8.95 -24.31 -3.04
N TYR A 298 9.09 -23.26 -3.85
CA TYR A 298 10.30 -22.97 -4.62
C TYR A 298 10.53 -21.46 -4.82
N ARG A 299 11.78 -21.08 -5.11
CA ARG A 299 12.18 -19.68 -5.35
C ARG A 299 11.54 -19.12 -6.62
N GLY A 300 10.97 -17.92 -6.53
CA GLY A 300 10.31 -17.27 -7.67
C GLY A 300 8.83 -17.68 -7.87
N GLN A 301 8.28 -18.56 -7.02
CA GLN A 301 6.92 -19.06 -7.16
C GLN A 301 5.86 -17.96 -7.19
N SER A 302 5.97 -16.94 -6.34
CA SER A 302 5.01 -15.82 -6.38
C SER A 302 5.28 -14.85 -7.53
N ILE A 303 6.52 -14.73 -8.00
CA ILE A 303 6.84 -13.95 -9.22
C ILE A 303 6.19 -14.59 -10.45
N VAL A 304 6.19 -15.93 -10.53
CA VAL A 304 5.46 -16.64 -11.59
C VAL A 304 3.97 -16.31 -11.53
N PHE A 305 3.37 -16.31 -10.33
CA PHE A 305 1.98 -15.89 -10.17
C PHE A 305 1.77 -14.43 -10.63
N ASP A 306 2.60 -13.49 -10.20
CA ASP A 306 2.45 -12.08 -10.55
C ASP A 306 2.55 -11.84 -12.07
N LEU A 307 3.41 -12.59 -12.77
CA LEU A 307 3.53 -12.53 -14.23
C LEU A 307 2.35 -13.20 -14.97
N THR A 308 1.68 -14.16 -14.32
CA THR A 308 0.64 -15.00 -14.94
C THR A 308 -0.74 -14.83 -14.30
N MET A 309 -0.93 -13.80 -13.48
CA MET A 309 -2.16 -13.61 -12.70
C MET A 309 -3.43 -13.57 -13.55
N PHE A 310 -3.31 -13.11 -14.81
CA PHE A 310 -4.40 -13.03 -15.79
C PHE A 310 -4.79 -14.37 -16.43
N ILE A 311 -3.95 -15.39 -16.32
CA ILE A 311 -4.25 -16.72 -16.84
C ILE A 311 -5.25 -17.36 -15.89
N PRO A 312 -6.50 -17.64 -16.28
CA PRO A 312 -7.48 -18.24 -15.38
C PRO A 312 -7.05 -19.66 -14.98
N ARG A 313 -7.40 -20.07 -13.77
CA ARG A 313 -7.08 -21.42 -13.25
C ARG A 313 -7.75 -22.54 -14.06
N SER A 314 -8.80 -22.25 -14.82
CA SER A 314 -9.42 -23.21 -15.75
C SER A 314 -8.52 -23.57 -16.94
N ILE A 315 -7.55 -22.71 -17.29
CA ILE A 315 -6.57 -22.97 -18.36
C ILE A 315 -5.28 -23.56 -17.78
N TRP A 316 -4.92 -23.17 -16.56
CA TRP A 316 -3.76 -23.69 -15.85
C TRP A 316 -4.13 -23.99 -14.39
N GLU A 317 -4.54 -25.23 -14.15
CA GLU A 317 -5.02 -25.68 -12.83
C GLU A 317 -3.92 -25.54 -11.77
N GLU A 318 -2.71 -26.00 -12.10
CA GLU A 318 -1.51 -25.96 -11.27
C GLU A 318 -0.85 -24.57 -11.16
N LYS A 319 -1.53 -23.49 -11.56
CA LYS A 319 -0.99 -22.13 -11.44
C LYS A 319 -0.63 -21.83 -9.97
N PRO A 320 0.56 -21.27 -9.67
CA PRO A 320 0.90 -20.88 -8.31
C PRO A 320 -0.14 -19.95 -7.67
N TRP A 321 -0.23 -19.94 -6.35
CA TRP A 321 -1.09 -19.00 -5.63
C TRP A 321 -0.42 -17.62 -5.46
N PRO A 322 -1.18 -16.56 -5.14
CA PRO A 322 -0.56 -15.31 -4.70
C PRO A 322 0.29 -15.55 -3.43
N TYR A 323 1.37 -14.77 -3.26
CA TYR A 323 2.24 -14.84 -2.09
C TYR A 323 1.48 -14.78 -0.76
N ALA A 324 0.44 -13.94 -0.67
CA ALA A 324 -0.39 -13.84 0.53
C ALA A 324 -1.01 -15.18 0.95
N VAL A 325 -1.37 -16.06 0.01
CA VAL A 325 -1.94 -17.39 0.32
C VAL A 325 -0.87 -18.28 0.94
N TYR A 326 0.29 -18.40 0.29
CA TYR A 326 1.45 -19.14 0.79
C TYR A 326 1.87 -18.66 2.19
N PHE A 327 2.00 -17.34 2.34
CA PHE A 327 2.37 -16.71 3.59
C PHE A 327 1.38 -17.03 4.71
N THR A 328 0.08 -16.94 4.43
CA THR A 328 -0.97 -17.21 5.42
C THR A 328 -1.00 -18.68 5.83
N SER A 329 -0.85 -19.59 4.88
CA SER A 329 -0.78 -21.02 5.16
C SER A 329 0.43 -21.36 6.04
N ALA A 330 1.61 -20.80 5.73
CA ALA A 330 2.80 -20.96 6.57
C ALA A 330 2.62 -20.34 7.97
N MET A 331 1.97 -19.18 8.07
CA MET A 331 1.71 -18.49 9.34
C MET A 331 0.82 -19.33 10.27
N LEU A 332 -0.16 -20.03 9.69
CA LEU A 332 -1.08 -20.92 10.39
C LEU A 332 -0.56 -22.37 10.49
N MET A 333 0.65 -22.66 10.00
CA MET A 333 1.24 -24.00 9.96
C MET A 333 0.34 -25.04 9.27
N MET A 334 -0.33 -24.64 8.19
CA MET A 334 -1.25 -25.48 7.43
C MET A 334 -0.79 -25.65 5.97
N PRO A 335 -1.26 -26.69 5.26
CA PRO A 335 -1.00 -26.83 3.83
C PRO A 335 -1.51 -25.62 3.03
N THR A 336 -0.84 -25.31 1.93
CA THR A 336 -1.25 -24.22 1.03
C THR A 336 -2.61 -24.51 0.42
N GLN A 337 -3.59 -23.66 0.73
CA GLN A 337 -4.92 -23.73 0.14
C GLN A 337 -5.60 -22.37 0.20
N TYR A 338 -6.59 -22.17 -0.67
CA TYR A 338 -7.39 -20.95 -0.66
C TYR A 338 -8.40 -20.99 0.50
N ILE A 339 -8.16 -20.14 1.51
CA ILE A 339 -9.02 -20.04 2.71
C ILE A 339 -9.97 -18.83 2.66
N GLY A 340 -10.17 -18.23 1.49
CA GLY A 340 -11.07 -17.07 1.30
C GLY A 340 -10.47 -15.72 1.72
N TRP A 341 -9.39 -15.71 2.50
CA TRP A 341 -8.66 -14.52 2.91
C TRP A 341 -7.15 -14.76 2.87
N GLY A 342 -6.38 -13.68 2.98
CA GLY A 342 -4.92 -13.76 3.05
C GLY A 342 -4.36 -12.63 3.89
N MET A 343 -3.31 -12.96 4.64
CA MET A 343 -2.50 -12.01 5.37
C MET A 343 -1.90 -11.00 4.40
N THR A 344 -2.02 -9.72 4.73
CA THR A 344 -1.42 -8.66 3.92
C THR A 344 0.10 -8.71 4.05
N THR A 345 0.76 -8.86 2.92
CA THR A 345 2.22 -8.89 2.77
C THR A 345 2.73 -7.65 2.04
N SER A 346 4.05 -7.51 1.92
CA SER A 346 4.77 -6.48 1.22
C SER A 346 5.88 -7.09 0.36
N TRP A 347 6.39 -6.27 -0.56
CA TRP A 347 7.50 -6.62 -1.42
C TRP A 347 8.79 -6.92 -0.65
N LEU A 348 8.99 -6.33 0.53
CA LEU A 348 10.25 -6.49 1.26
C LEU A 348 10.48 -7.92 1.72
N GLU A 349 9.46 -8.57 2.28
CA GLU A 349 9.54 -9.97 2.66
C GLU A 349 9.30 -10.90 1.46
N GLU A 350 8.43 -10.53 0.52
CA GLU A 350 8.20 -11.33 -0.70
C GLU A 350 9.51 -11.47 -1.51
N ALA A 351 10.33 -10.42 -1.57
CA ALA A 351 11.65 -10.50 -2.18
C ALA A 351 12.58 -11.49 -1.46
N ILE A 352 12.55 -11.54 -0.12
CA ILE A 352 13.33 -12.52 0.66
C ILE A 352 12.83 -13.93 0.37
N ALA A 353 11.50 -14.16 0.36
CA ALA A 353 10.96 -15.48 0.06
C ALA A 353 11.30 -15.94 -1.37
N ASN A 354 11.30 -15.05 -2.36
CA ASN A 354 11.60 -15.43 -3.74
C ASN A 354 13.08 -15.54 -4.06
N PHE A 355 13.95 -14.75 -3.41
CA PHE A 355 15.38 -14.64 -3.76
C PHE A 355 16.33 -15.04 -2.62
N GLY A 356 15.81 -15.51 -1.48
CA GLY A 356 16.56 -15.85 -0.28
C GLY A 356 17.34 -14.67 0.27
N TRP A 357 18.59 -14.90 0.65
CA TRP A 357 19.49 -13.85 1.16
C TRP A 357 19.72 -12.68 0.20
N PHE A 358 19.68 -12.90 -1.13
CA PHE A 358 19.74 -11.80 -2.10
C PHE A 358 18.49 -10.91 -2.06
N GLY A 359 17.36 -11.44 -1.58
CA GLY A 359 16.12 -10.70 -1.40
C GLY A 359 16.24 -9.52 -0.45
N PHE A 360 17.13 -9.60 0.56
CA PHE A 360 17.45 -8.47 1.44
C PHE A 360 18.00 -7.26 0.68
N LEU A 361 18.68 -7.48 -0.45
CA LEU A 361 19.18 -6.41 -1.30
C LEU A 361 18.17 -6.05 -2.40
N ILE A 362 17.57 -7.06 -3.04
CA ILE A 362 16.62 -6.87 -4.15
C ILE A 362 15.39 -6.08 -3.69
N GLY A 363 14.84 -6.40 -2.51
CA GLY A 363 13.65 -5.75 -1.96
C GLY A 363 13.78 -4.22 -1.94
N PRO A 364 14.73 -3.65 -1.18
CA PRO A 364 14.93 -2.20 -1.12
C PRO A 364 15.36 -1.58 -2.45
N LEU A 365 16.16 -2.28 -3.26
CA LEU A 365 16.65 -1.75 -4.55
C LEU A 365 15.54 -1.60 -5.60
N VAL A 366 14.54 -2.49 -5.62
CA VAL A 366 13.39 -2.35 -6.51
C VAL A 366 12.57 -1.12 -6.15
N ILE A 367 12.33 -0.86 -4.85
CA ILE A 367 11.65 0.35 -4.38
C ILE A 367 12.42 1.61 -4.81
N ASN A 368 13.75 1.60 -4.66
CA ASN A 368 14.61 2.67 -5.17
C ASN A 368 14.45 2.87 -6.67
N TYR A 369 14.50 1.79 -7.45
CA TYR A 369 14.39 1.86 -8.90
C TYR A 369 13.05 2.47 -9.34
N ILE A 370 11.94 2.06 -8.72
CA ILE A 370 10.60 2.62 -8.97
C ILE A 370 10.59 4.12 -8.65
N CYS A 371 11.06 4.53 -7.47
CA CYS A 371 11.11 5.94 -7.07
C CYS A 371 11.93 6.78 -8.07
N ARG A 372 13.08 6.28 -8.51
CA ARG A 372 13.92 6.96 -9.52
C ARG A 372 13.22 7.09 -10.86
N ILE A 373 12.44 6.08 -11.29
CA ILE A 373 11.67 6.19 -12.53
C ILE A 373 10.72 7.38 -12.45
N GLY A 374 9.97 7.51 -11.34
CA GLY A 374 9.03 8.61 -11.13
C GLY A 374 9.71 9.97 -10.99
N ASP A 375 10.76 10.06 -10.18
CA ASP A 375 11.49 11.32 -9.93
C ASP A 375 12.15 11.89 -11.21
N ARG A 376 12.53 11.01 -12.15
CA ARG A 376 13.05 11.40 -13.48
C ARG A 376 11.97 11.97 -14.40
N GLN A 377 10.69 11.78 -14.09
CA GLN A 377 9.61 12.34 -14.90
C GLN A 377 9.29 13.76 -14.44
N GLU A 378 8.96 14.63 -15.40
CA GLU A 378 8.56 16.01 -15.12
C GLU A 378 7.07 16.10 -14.79
N LEU A 379 6.28 15.14 -15.27
CA LEU A 379 4.85 15.06 -15.06
C LEU A 379 4.52 14.78 -13.58
N ALA A 380 3.90 15.75 -12.89
CA ALA A 380 3.50 15.62 -11.49
C ALA A 380 2.58 14.42 -11.23
N LEU A 381 1.67 14.13 -12.17
CA LEU A 381 0.79 12.97 -12.11
C LEU A 381 1.59 11.66 -11.98
N LEU A 382 2.67 11.52 -12.74
CA LEU A 382 3.47 10.31 -12.76
C LEU A 382 4.30 10.14 -11.48
N LYS A 383 4.77 11.26 -10.90
CA LYS A 383 5.35 11.24 -9.55
C LYS A 383 4.36 10.73 -8.52
N VAL A 384 3.10 11.16 -8.60
CA VAL A 384 2.05 10.68 -7.69
C VAL A 384 1.81 9.19 -7.81
N PHE A 385 1.54 8.71 -9.03
CA PHE A 385 1.33 7.28 -9.24
C PHE A 385 2.56 6.47 -8.79
N THR A 386 3.78 6.99 -9.01
CA THR A 386 5.01 6.33 -8.53
C THR A 386 5.04 6.25 -7.01
N THR A 387 4.75 7.35 -6.30
CA THR A 387 4.68 7.34 -4.83
C THR A 387 3.67 6.33 -4.35
N ILE A 388 2.47 6.30 -4.96
CA ILE A 388 1.43 5.38 -4.50
C ILE A 388 1.83 3.93 -4.78
N VAL A 389 2.33 3.60 -5.97
CA VAL A 389 2.80 2.25 -6.30
C VAL A 389 3.91 1.80 -5.36
N ALA A 390 4.92 2.64 -5.13
CA ALA A 390 6.02 2.31 -4.24
C ALA A 390 5.56 2.13 -2.78
N SER A 391 4.65 2.98 -2.31
CA SER A 391 4.04 2.84 -0.97
C SER A 391 3.16 1.59 -0.85
N LEU A 392 2.37 1.26 -1.87
CA LEU A 392 1.52 0.07 -1.86
C LEU A 392 2.35 -1.21 -1.88
N LEU A 393 3.49 -1.24 -2.58
CA LEU A 393 4.44 -2.36 -2.49
C LEU A 393 4.98 -2.58 -1.07
N LEU A 394 4.98 -1.57 -0.20
CA LEU A 394 5.37 -1.72 1.20
C LEU A 394 4.22 -2.19 2.11
N ILE A 395 2.98 -2.18 1.64
CA ILE A 395 1.79 -2.44 2.47
C ILE A 395 1.03 -3.68 2.00
N LEU A 396 1.01 -3.93 0.69
CA LEU A 396 0.18 -4.93 0.01
C LEU A 396 1.00 -5.72 -1.02
N GLN A 397 0.58 -6.96 -1.26
CA GLN A 397 1.03 -7.74 -2.42
C GLN A 397 0.56 -7.08 -3.72
N LEU A 398 1.36 -7.20 -4.79
CA LEU A 398 1.06 -6.63 -6.11
C LEU A 398 -0.34 -7.00 -6.62
N ALA A 399 -0.77 -8.25 -6.41
CA ALA A 399 -2.08 -8.76 -6.80
C ALA A 399 -3.26 -7.92 -6.25
N ALA A 400 -3.10 -7.26 -5.10
CA ALA A 400 -4.16 -6.44 -4.51
C ALA A 400 -4.36 -5.08 -5.21
N PHE A 401 -3.35 -4.60 -5.96
CA PHE A 401 -3.40 -3.29 -6.63
C PHE A 401 -2.84 -3.30 -8.06
N TYR A 402 -2.75 -4.48 -8.69
CA TYR A 402 -2.20 -4.63 -10.04
C TYR A 402 -2.82 -3.68 -11.08
N PRO A 403 -4.14 -3.34 -11.08
CA PRO A 403 -4.69 -2.44 -12.09
C PRO A 403 -4.02 -1.07 -12.04
N LEU A 404 -3.73 -0.57 -10.84
CA LEU A 404 -3.01 0.68 -10.63
C LEU A 404 -1.57 0.58 -11.14
N PHE A 405 -0.91 -0.53 -10.85
CA PHE A 405 0.46 -0.78 -11.30
C PHE A 405 0.55 -0.76 -12.84
N PHE A 406 -0.40 -1.39 -13.54
CA PHE A 406 -0.45 -1.36 -15.00
C PHE A 406 -0.74 0.03 -15.56
N ILE A 407 -1.67 0.79 -14.95
CA ILE A 407 -1.93 2.18 -15.35
C ILE A 407 -0.65 3.01 -15.22
N TRP A 408 0.07 2.90 -14.09
CA TRP A 408 1.35 3.58 -13.88
C TRP A 408 2.39 3.20 -14.95
N LEU A 409 2.52 1.90 -15.27
CA LEU A 409 3.44 1.41 -16.29
C LEU A 409 3.10 1.98 -17.67
N LEU A 410 1.83 1.95 -18.07
CA LEU A 410 1.35 2.51 -19.35
C LEU A 410 1.61 4.02 -19.44
N LEU A 411 1.41 4.77 -18.34
CA LEU A 411 1.73 6.19 -18.28
C LEU A 411 3.22 6.45 -18.49
N ILE A 412 4.11 5.65 -17.88
CA ILE A 412 5.56 5.74 -18.11
C ILE A 412 5.91 5.51 -19.58
N LEU A 413 5.38 4.45 -20.19
CA LEU A 413 5.67 4.11 -21.58
C LEU A 413 5.19 5.24 -22.52
N LYS A 414 4.01 5.79 -22.26
CA LYS A 414 3.45 6.91 -23.04
C LYS A 414 4.29 8.18 -22.91
N VAL A 415 4.69 8.56 -21.70
CA VAL A 415 5.55 9.75 -21.48
C VAL A 415 6.91 9.58 -22.13
N ARG A 416 7.53 8.39 -22.05
CA ARG A 416 8.79 8.10 -22.73
C ARG A 416 8.66 8.23 -24.25
N LYS A 417 7.56 7.73 -24.83
CA LYS A 417 7.28 7.86 -26.28
C LYS A 417 7.10 9.31 -26.71
N MET A 418 6.37 10.12 -25.93
CA MET A 418 6.20 11.56 -26.19
C MET A 418 7.55 12.28 -26.15
N ARG A 419 8.39 11.97 -25.16
CA ARG A 419 9.73 12.55 -25.04
C ARG A 419 10.64 12.24 -26.23
N ASN A 420 10.62 10.99 -26.70
CA ASN A 420 11.42 10.60 -27.87
C ASN A 420 10.95 11.31 -29.15
N LYS A 421 9.62 11.49 -29.32
CA LYS A 421 9.06 12.29 -30.43
C LYS A 421 9.41 13.77 -30.32
N GLY A 422 9.41 14.35 -29.13
CA GLY A 422 9.80 15.74 -28.89
C GLY A 422 11.27 15.99 -29.24
N LYS A 423 12.17 15.07 -28.86
CA LYS A 423 13.59 15.14 -29.25
C LYS A 423 13.80 15.10 -30.77
N SER A 424 13.02 14.29 -31.49
CA SER A 424 13.08 14.21 -32.96
C SER A 424 12.57 15.46 -33.69
N LYS A 425 11.89 16.39 -33.00
CA LYS A 425 11.46 17.67 -33.58
C LYS A 425 12.44 18.82 -33.30
N LEU A 426 13.39 18.62 -32.38
CA LEU A 426 14.40 19.60 -31.96
C LEU A 426 15.77 19.38 -32.64
N VAL A 427 15.91 18.25 -33.34
CA VAL A 427 17.02 17.91 -34.25
C VAL A 427 16.47 18.04 -35.66
#